data_AF-A0A9D5IC95-F1
#
_entry.id   AF-A0A9D5IC95-F1
#
_cell.length_a   1.000
_cell.length_b   1.000
_cell.length_c   1.000
_cell.angle_alpha   90.00
_cell.angle_beta   90.00
_cell.angle_gamma   90.00
#
_symmetry.space_group_name_H-M   'P 1'
#
loop_
_entity.id
_entity.type
_entity.pdbx_description
1 polymer ?
#
loop_
_entity_poly.entity_id
_entity_poly.type
_entity_poly.pdbx_seq_one_letter_code
_entity_poly.pdbx_strand_id
1 'polypeptide(L)' 'MPAATVVHVVPQRGGQWEVRLVEEGPAFSFMDLGLALDVATLLATGNGAGRVVVHESPESKVS' A
#
# COMPACT_ATOMS: atom_id res chain seq x y z
N MET A 1 -1.08 -14.36 -19.49
CA MET A 1 -1.74 -14.07 -18.20
C MET A 1 -1.33 -12.65 -17.82
N PRO A 2 -2.25 -11.75 -17.43
CA PRO A 2 -1.87 -10.43 -16.95
C PRO A 2 -0.96 -10.56 -15.73
N ALA A 3 0.01 -9.65 -15.59
CA ALA A 3 0.85 -9.60 -14.40
C ALA A 3 -0.05 -9.31 -13.18
N ALA A 4 0.25 -9.96 -12.04
CA ALA A 4 -0.48 -9.70 -10.80
C ALA A 4 -0.29 -8.24 -10.38
N THR A 5 -1.38 -7.54 -10.05
CA THR A 5 -1.31 -6.16 -9.56
C THR A 5 -0.64 -6.15 -8.18
N VAL A 6 0.45 -5.39 -8.04
CA VAL A 6 1.15 -5.22 -6.78
C VAL A 6 0.89 -3.82 -6.23
N VAL A 7 0.42 -3.76 -4.99
CA VAL A 7 0.10 -2.52 -4.29
C VAL A 7 0.96 -2.43 -3.04
N HIS A 8 1.60 -1.28 -2.84
CA HIS A 8 2.42 -0.99 -1.67
C HIS A 8 1.69 -0.09 -0.69
N VAL A 9 1.70 -0.45 0.59
CA VAL A 9 1.24 0.40 1.70
C VAL A 9 2.47 0.84 2.48
N VAL A 10 2.82 2.12 2.37
CA VAL A 10 4.07 2.69 2.89
C VAL A 10 3.76 3.68 4.00
N PRO A 11 4.28 3.48 5.23
CA PRO A 11 4.17 4.47 6.29
C PRO A 11 4.98 5.73 5.92
N GLN A 12 4.38 6.89 6.16
CA GLN A 12 4.95 8.21 5.96
C GLN A 12 5.17 8.92 7.29
N ARG A 13 6.02 9.94 7.28
CA ARG A 13 6.23 10.81 8.44
C ARG A 13 4.92 11.47 8.85
N GLY A 14 4.64 11.51 10.15
CA GLY A 14 3.40 12.05 10.70
C GLY A 14 2.26 11.03 10.83
N GLY A 15 2.55 9.74 10.71
CA GLY A 15 1.57 8.66 10.95
C GLY A 15 0.60 8.40 9.79
N GLN A 16 0.86 9.02 8.64
CA GLN A 16 0.10 8.79 7.42
C GLN A 16 0.56 7.49 6.72
N TRP A 17 -0.35 6.84 6.01
CA TRP A 17 -0.11 5.67 5.18
C TRP A 17 -0.38 6.02 3.74
N GLU A 18 0.57 5.69 2.87
CA GLU A 18 0.48 5.94 1.45
C GLU A 18 0.33 4.63 0.67
N VAL A 19 -0.67 4.56 -0.20
CA VAL A 19 -0.99 3.42 -1.04
C VAL A 19 -0.54 3.72 -2.46
N ARG A 20 0.35 2.90 -3.02
CA ARG A 20 0.96 3.10 -4.36
C ARG A 20 0.88 1.84 -5.21
N LEU A 21 0.61 2.00 -6.51
CA LEU A 21 0.78 0.95 -7.52
C LEU A 21 2.24 0.92 -8.00
N VAL A 22 2.77 -0.28 -8.31
CA VAL A 22 4.17 -0.44 -8.77
C VAL A 22 4.44 0.32 -10.08
N GLU A 23 3.47 0.38 -10.98
CA GLU A 23 3.58 1.08 -12.27
C GLU A 23 2.99 2.49 -12.13
N GLU A 24 3.84 3.49 -11.84
CA GLU A 24 3.58 4.96 -11.83
C GLU A 24 2.11 5.40 -11.72
N GLY A 25 1.39 4.85 -10.75
CA GLY A 25 -0.02 5.16 -10.52
C GLY A 25 -0.18 6.30 -9.50
N PRO A 26 -1.38 6.89 -9.42
CA PRO A 26 -1.68 7.84 -8.36
C PRO A 26 -1.47 7.21 -6.98
N ALA A 27 -0.82 7.95 -6.09
CA ALA A 27 -0.69 7.59 -4.69
C ALA A 27 -1.88 8.11 -3.89
N PHE A 28 -2.41 7.28 -2.99
CA PHE A 28 -3.51 7.66 -2.10
C PHE A 28 -2.99 7.72 -0.67
N SER A 29 -3.39 8.74 0.09
CA SER A 29 -2.91 8.93 1.46
C SER A 29 -4.04 8.84 2.49
N PHE A 30 -3.79 8.11 3.58
CA PHE A 30 -4.75 7.84 4.65
C PHE A 30 -4.11 8.05 6.02
N MET A 31 -4.87 8.54 6.99
CA MET A 31 -4.39 8.64 8.39
C MET A 31 -4.59 7.34 9.18
N ASP A 32 -5.46 6.46 8.68
CA ASP A 32 -5.77 5.18 9.30
C ASP A 32 -5.23 4.03 8.45
N LEU A 33 -4.55 3.08 9.10
CA LEU A 33 -3.99 1.91 8.43
C LEU A 33 -5.09 0.97 7.91
N GLY A 34 -6.20 0.84 8.63
CA GLY A 34 -7.32 -0.01 8.21
C GLY A 34 -7.87 0.44 6.86
N LEU A 35 -8.17 1.73 6.73
CA LEU A 35 -8.62 2.33 5.46
C LEU A 35 -7.59 2.18 4.34
N ALA A 36 -6.30 2.34 4.63
CA ALA A 36 -5.24 2.13 3.65
C ALA A 36 -5.21 0.67 3.15
N LEU A 37 -5.41 -0.30 4.04
CA LEU A 37 -5.45 -1.73 3.70
C LEU A 37 -6.70 -2.11 2.92
N ASP A 38 -7.86 -1.57 3.27
CA ASP A 38 -9.11 -1.80 2.55
C ASP A 38 -8.99 -1.32 1.09
N VAL A 39 -8.45 -0.11 0.89
CA VAL A 39 -8.22 0.45 -0.45
C VAL A 39 -7.14 -0.33 -1.20
N ALA A 40 -6.04 -0.70 -0.54
CA ALA A 40 -4.98 -1.48 -1.18
C ALA A 40 -5.48 -2.86 -1.64
N THR A 41 -6.35 -3.49 -0.85
CA THR A 41 -6.97 -4.77 -1.20
C THR A 41 -7.88 -4.61 -2.41
N LEU A 42 -8.75 -3.59 -2.42
CA LEU A 42 -9.61 -3.29 -3.56
C LEU A 42 -8.81 -3.09 -4.85
N LEU A 43 -7.73 -2.30 -4.78
CA LEU A 43 -6.84 -2.04 -5.92
C LEU A 43 -6.11 -3.31 -6.38
N ALA A 44 -5.66 -4.16 -5.45
CA ALA A 44 -4.96 -5.40 -5.78
C ALA A 44 -5.90 -6.43 -6.41
N THR A 45 -7.15 -6.55 -5.93
CA THR A 45 -8.08 -7.59 -6.40
C THR A 45 -8.99 -7.16 -7.55
N GLY A 46 -9.05 -5.87 -7.88
CA GLY A 46 -9.96 -5.34 -8.90
C GLY A 46 -9.81 -5.98 -10.29
N ASN A 47 -8.62 -6.51 -10.62
CA ASN A 47 -8.32 -7.16 -11.90
C ASN A 47 -8.00 -8.66 -11.77
N GLY A 48 -8.32 -9.28 -10.62
CA GLY A 48 -8.04 -10.70 -10.36
C GLY A 48 -7.06 -10.89 -9.20
N ALA A 49 -6.05 -11.74 -9.37
CA ALA A 49 -5.08 -12.01 -8.30
C ALA A 49 -4.10 -10.83 -8.16
N GLY A 50 -3.97 -10.31 -6.94
CA GLY A 50 -3.05 -9.23 -6.61
C GLY A 50 -2.29 -9.49 -5.32
N ARG A 51 -1.28 -8.67 -5.07
CA ARG A 51 -0.42 -8.73 -3.90
C ARG A 51 -0.38 -7.38 -3.20
N VAL A 52 -0.68 -7.37 -1.91
CA VAL A 52 -0.46 -6.20 -1.04
C VAL A 52 0.87 -6.38 -0.32
N VAL A 53 1.71 -5.35 -0.35
CA VAL A 53 3.00 -5.30 0.36
C VAL A 53 2.95 -4.15 1.35
N VAL A 54 2.92 -4.47 2.64
CA VAL A 54 2.97 -3.48 3.71
C VAL A 54 4.42 -3.28 4.14
N HIS A 55 4.89 -2.03 4.13
CA HIS A 55 6.24 -1.70 4.57
C HIS A 55 6.25 -1.36 6.05
N GLU A 56 7.32 -1.74 6.75
CA GLU A 56 7.56 -1.31 8.12
C GLU A 56 8.06 0.13 8.15
N SER A 57 7.73 0.87 9.21
CA SER A 57 8.29 2.21 9.39
C SER A 57 9.80 2.09 9.63
N PRO A 58 10.66 2.79 8.87
CA PRO A 58 12.11 2.71 9.04
C PRO A 58 12.57 3.14 10.43
N GLU A 59 11.73 3.86 11.18
CA GLU A 59 11.99 4.33 12.54
C GLU A 59 11.92 3.22 13.61
N SER A 60 11.36 2.04 13.29
CA SER A 60 11.23 0.92 14.25
C SER A 60 12.52 0.13 14.52
N LYS A 61 13.66 0.43 13.85
CA LYS A 61 14.92 -0.31 14.02
C LYS A 61 15.96 0.35 14.94
N VAL A 62 15.55 1.31 15.77
CA VAL A 62 16.42 1.89 16.80
C VAL A 62 15.95 1.39 18.16
N SER A 63 16.51 0.29 18.64
CA SER A 63 16.39 -0.20 20.02
C SER A 63 17.67 -0.92 20.41
#